data_AF-A0A9Q0C609-F1
#
_entry.id   AF-A0A9Q0C609-F1
#
_cell.length_a   1.000
_cell.length_b   1.000
_cell.length_c   1.000
_cell.angle_alpha   90.00
_cell.angle_beta   90.00
_cell.angle_gamma   90.00
#
_symmetry.space_group_name_H-M   'P 1'
#
loop_
_entity.id
_entity.type
_entity.pdbx_description
1 polymer ?
#
loop_
_entity_poly.entity_id
_entity_poly.type
_entity_poly.pdbx_seq_one_letter_code
_entity_poly.pdbx_strand_id
1 'polypeptide(L)'
;MRLALCPDEVPSGGEAPSGESEKNLEGQTLLASTVPTTLSLAPVESANLPFGSLLLQALVSFESNGDSETCCRAASVLSLILKDNLRCKEKVLKIEIDALAPSLGPTKEPLLHQIVKYSALISSKISKENQSPTLPKDNSVYLLPLLLRLLVTWLADCPSAVACLLGPPTHLTYFLELVSNENIGVYAQGLTAVVLGECVIYNKTNENGMDQFAIADAISQKVGLTSYFLRFDELAKRFMSLPSASYLHSKPLKRTSTASIIEEPQEEIESEANTLRGESENENPVILEIFDEEFVSLVSKLETGIREGVMDIFSHTKSKVAVLPAELEQRNGEADGDYVKRLREFVERQCNEMQDLLARNATLAEELVRAGGSATLPDSSNKQSTGRERVQSESLRQDFQEATRRIEALKAQNSKLEADAANFKSLALKLESDLKSLSDAYNSLEQANVQLEAEVKSLRNPDLERIKEEAREEAQKETEGELNDLLVCLGQEQSKVERLSARLAELGEDVDKLLEGIGDDAALQVEDEDDE
;
A
#
# COMPACT_ATOMS: atom_id res chain seq x y z
N MET A 1 -20.91 16.28 -18.53
CA MET A 1 -21.37 17.45 -19.31
C MET A 1 -20.55 17.49 -20.61
N ARG A 2 -21.18 17.33 -21.78
CA ARG A 2 -20.51 17.58 -23.07
C ARG A 2 -20.48 19.09 -23.30
N LEU A 3 -19.32 19.69 -23.51
CA LEU A 3 -19.22 21.05 -24.04
C LEU A 3 -18.58 20.97 -25.42
N ALA A 4 -19.33 21.50 -26.38
CA ALA A 4 -19.04 21.55 -27.79
C ALA A 4 -17.92 22.56 -28.06
N LEU A 5 -17.02 22.16 -28.96
CA LEU A 5 -16.06 23.03 -29.63
C LEU A 5 -16.81 23.98 -30.57
N CYS A 6 -16.53 25.28 -30.47
CA CYS A 6 -16.59 26.19 -31.60
C CYS A 6 -15.15 26.65 -31.87
N PRO A 7 -14.63 26.50 -33.10
CA PRO A 7 -13.36 27.07 -33.52
C PRO A 7 -13.60 28.49 -34.06
N ASP A 8 -12.69 29.41 -33.79
CA ASP A 8 -12.18 30.43 -34.73
C ASP A 8 -11.47 31.53 -33.95
N GLU A 9 -10.13 31.55 -34.06
CA GLU A 9 -9.32 32.69 -34.52
C GLU A 9 -7.85 32.43 -34.15
N VAL A 10 -7.07 32.04 -35.15
CA VAL A 10 -5.61 32.10 -35.13
C VAL A 10 -5.20 33.52 -35.53
N PRO A 11 -4.16 34.08 -34.90
CA PRO A 11 -3.06 34.56 -35.72
C PRO A 11 -1.69 34.03 -35.28
N SER A 12 -0.95 33.68 -36.32
CA SER A 12 0.40 33.16 -36.42
C SER A 12 1.49 33.96 -35.70
N GLY A 13 2.49 33.24 -35.19
CA GLY A 13 3.88 33.70 -35.19
C GLY A 13 4.65 33.39 -33.91
N GLY A 14 5.53 32.39 -33.95
CA GLY A 14 6.57 32.19 -32.93
C GLY A 14 7.00 30.74 -32.75
N GLU A 15 8.07 30.38 -33.45
CA GLU A 15 9.01 29.25 -33.25
C GLU A 15 8.66 28.19 -32.20
N ALA A 16 8.42 26.97 -32.69
CA ALA A 16 8.32 25.76 -31.90
C ALA A 16 9.68 25.31 -31.34
N PRO A 17 9.72 24.79 -30.12
CA PRO A 17 10.52 23.63 -29.79
C PRO A 17 9.61 22.42 -29.55
N SER A 18 9.90 21.34 -30.28
CA SER A 18 9.87 19.93 -29.81
C SER A 18 8.90 19.65 -28.64
N GLY A 19 7.72 19.07 -28.86
CA GLY A 19 7.58 17.73 -29.43
C GLY A 19 7.61 16.65 -28.33
N GLU A 20 6.76 16.79 -27.30
CA GLU A 20 6.28 15.76 -26.38
C GLU A 20 5.32 16.41 -25.37
N SER A 21 4.23 15.73 -24.99
CA SER A 21 3.16 16.19 -24.06
C SER A 21 1.97 16.94 -24.69
N GLU A 22 1.21 16.24 -25.53
CA GLU A 22 -0.17 16.64 -25.86
C GLU A 22 -1.15 15.95 -24.88
N LYS A 23 -0.91 16.11 -23.56
CA LYS A 23 -1.98 16.04 -22.55
C LYS A 23 -2.67 17.41 -22.56
N ASN A 24 -3.97 17.50 -22.30
CA ASN A 24 -4.75 18.75 -22.49
C ASN A 24 -4.36 19.90 -21.51
N LEU A 25 -3.18 20.51 -21.73
CA LEU A 25 -2.61 21.60 -20.93
C LEU A 25 -3.50 22.86 -20.97
N GLU A 26 -4.14 23.11 -22.10
CA GLU A 26 -5.03 24.26 -22.28
C GLU A 26 -6.31 24.11 -21.42
N GLY A 27 -6.91 22.91 -21.43
CA GLY A 27 -8.03 22.57 -20.57
C GLY A 27 -7.68 22.62 -19.08
N GLN A 28 -6.50 22.14 -18.67
CA GLN A 28 -6.02 22.28 -17.30
C GLN A 28 -5.84 23.75 -16.91
N THR A 29 -5.28 24.57 -17.80
CA THR A 29 -5.06 26.00 -17.57
C THR A 29 -6.39 26.75 -17.44
N LEU A 30 -7.39 26.38 -18.25
CA LEU A 30 -8.75 26.90 -18.16
C LEU A 30 -9.40 26.54 -16.83
N LEU A 31 -9.32 25.26 -16.39
CA LEU A 31 -9.84 24.84 -15.10
C LEU A 31 -9.14 25.55 -13.93
N ALA A 32 -7.81 25.66 -13.97
CA ALA A 32 -7.04 26.42 -12.97
C ALA A 32 -7.42 27.91 -12.96
N SER A 33 -7.82 28.50 -14.08
CA SER A 33 -8.28 29.90 -14.13
C SER A 33 -9.62 30.13 -13.44
N THR A 34 -10.43 29.07 -13.24
CA THR A 34 -11.67 29.15 -12.47
C THR A 34 -11.45 29.11 -10.96
N VAL A 35 -10.21 28.90 -10.53
CA VAL A 35 -9.83 28.83 -9.11
C VAL A 35 -9.55 30.25 -8.61
N PRO A 36 -10.29 30.74 -7.59
CA PRO A 36 -10.10 32.08 -7.08
C PRO A 36 -8.75 32.22 -6.35
N THR A 37 -8.15 33.40 -6.41
CA THR A 37 -6.88 33.72 -5.73
C THR A 37 -7.03 33.76 -4.20
N THR A 38 -8.23 34.01 -3.69
CA THR A 38 -8.54 34.05 -2.26
C THR A 38 -9.85 33.32 -1.99
N LEU A 39 -9.86 32.41 -1.02
CA LEU A 39 -11.07 31.70 -0.60
C LEU A 39 -11.56 32.23 0.75
N SER A 40 -12.78 32.78 0.77
CA SER A 40 -13.48 33.12 2.02
C SER A 40 -14.35 31.95 2.47
N LEU A 41 -14.14 31.47 3.69
CA LEU A 41 -14.85 30.35 4.31
C LEU A 41 -16.31 30.66 4.73
N ALA A 42 -16.86 31.80 4.32
CA ALA A 42 -18.26 32.14 4.61
C ALA A 42 -19.23 31.23 3.82
N PRO A 43 -20.40 30.86 4.39
CA PRO A 43 -21.39 30.08 3.65
C PRO A 43 -22.01 30.94 2.55
N VAL A 44 -21.56 30.76 1.31
CA VAL A 44 -22.11 31.43 0.12
C VAL A 44 -23.08 30.48 -0.59
N GLU A 45 -24.22 31.00 -1.05
CA GLU A 45 -25.19 30.25 -1.85
C GLU A 45 -24.54 29.68 -3.12
N SER A 46 -24.67 28.37 -3.31
CA SER A 46 -23.94 27.56 -4.29
C SER A 46 -24.34 27.76 -5.76
N ALA A 47 -25.31 28.63 -6.04
CA ALA A 47 -25.90 28.77 -7.38
C ALA A 47 -25.03 29.52 -8.41
N ASN A 48 -24.01 30.27 -7.99
CA ASN A 48 -23.18 31.11 -8.88
C ASN A 48 -21.65 30.97 -8.69
N LEU A 49 -21.19 29.93 -7.99
CA LEU A 49 -19.77 29.75 -7.70
C LEU A 49 -19.03 29.12 -8.91
N PRO A 50 -17.89 29.66 -9.35
CA PRO A 50 -17.07 29.03 -10.38
C PRO A 50 -16.59 27.64 -9.94
N PHE A 51 -16.28 26.78 -10.92
CA PHE A 51 -15.87 25.39 -10.67
C PHE A 51 -14.72 25.30 -9.66
N GLY A 52 -13.69 26.14 -9.81
CA GLY A 52 -12.54 26.15 -8.92
C GLY A 52 -12.87 26.56 -7.47
N SER A 53 -13.86 27.42 -7.22
CA SER A 53 -14.28 27.71 -5.85
C SER A 53 -15.06 26.56 -5.21
N LEU A 54 -15.88 25.84 -5.99
CA LEU A 54 -16.54 24.62 -5.51
C LEU A 54 -15.52 23.52 -5.22
N LEU A 55 -14.48 23.41 -6.06
CA LEU A 55 -13.38 22.46 -5.87
C LEU A 55 -12.60 22.75 -4.58
N LEU A 56 -12.22 24.02 -4.36
CA LEU A 56 -11.51 24.42 -3.14
C LEU A 56 -12.40 24.26 -1.90
N GLN A 57 -13.68 24.63 -1.97
CA GLN A 57 -14.61 24.44 -0.87
C GLN A 57 -14.73 22.95 -0.52
N ALA A 58 -14.89 22.07 -1.51
CA ALA A 58 -14.91 20.62 -1.29
C ALA A 58 -13.59 20.07 -0.70
N LEU A 59 -12.45 20.68 -1.04
CA LEU A 59 -11.15 20.29 -0.48
C LEU A 59 -10.97 20.74 0.98
N VAL A 60 -11.49 21.94 1.33
CA VAL A 60 -11.35 22.58 2.65
C VAL A 60 -12.46 22.18 3.63
N SER A 61 -13.61 21.71 3.16
CA SER A 61 -14.74 21.22 3.98
C SER A 61 -14.48 19.91 4.74
N PHE A 62 -13.21 19.48 4.84
CA PHE A 62 -12.73 18.28 5.51
C PHE A 62 -13.14 18.14 6.99
N GLU A 63 -13.27 19.26 7.71
CA GLU A 63 -13.56 19.28 9.16
C GLU A 63 -15.05 19.18 9.50
N SER A 64 -15.92 19.69 8.63
CA SER A 64 -17.36 19.49 8.79
C SER A 64 -17.69 18.04 8.42
N ASN A 65 -18.63 17.38 9.11
CA ASN A 65 -19.07 15.99 8.91
C ASN A 65 -19.55 15.61 7.48
N GLY A 66 -19.19 16.35 6.43
CA GLY A 66 -19.56 16.14 5.04
C GLY A 66 -18.53 15.29 4.29
N ASP A 67 -19.04 14.21 3.70
CA ASP A 67 -18.53 13.44 2.56
C ASP A 67 -17.01 13.49 2.33
N SER A 68 -16.24 12.68 3.06
CA SER A 68 -14.82 12.39 2.77
C SER A 68 -14.59 12.02 1.29
N GLU A 69 -15.60 11.45 0.64
CA GLU A 69 -15.63 11.16 -0.79
C GLU A 69 -15.55 12.42 -1.67
N THR A 70 -16.21 13.53 -1.30
CA THR A 70 -16.15 14.78 -2.06
C THR A 70 -14.77 15.42 -1.98
N CYS A 71 -14.12 15.35 -0.81
CA CYS A 71 -12.72 15.76 -0.63
C CYS A 71 -11.77 14.88 -1.47
N CYS A 72 -11.98 13.56 -1.48
CA CYS A 72 -11.20 12.64 -2.32
C CYS A 72 -11.33 12.97 -3.82
N ARG A 73 -12.56 13.18 -4.29
CA ARG A 73 -12.80 13.55 -5.69
C ARG A 73 -12.17 14.91 -6.01
N ALA A 74 -12.27 15.88 -5.11
CA ALA A 74 -11.64 17.19 -5.28
C ALA A 74 -10.12 17.12 -5.34
N ALA A 75 -9.48 16.38 -4.44
CA ALA A 75 -8.03 16.15 -4.44
C ALA A 75 -7.57 15.44 -5.73
N SER A 76 -8.36 14.48 -6.21
CA SER A 76 -8.08 13.77 -7.47
C SER A 76 -8.15 14.69 -8.69
N VAL A 77 -9.19 15.52 -8.76
CA VAL A 77 -9.34 16.52 -9.83
C VAL A 77 -8.21 17.55 -9.77
N LEU A 78 -7.83 18.02 -8.58
CA LEU A 78 -6.73 18.96 -8.43
C LEU A 78 -5.39 18.34 -8.87
N SER A 79 -5.13 17.07 -8.53
CA SER A 79 -3.95 16.34 -9.00
C SER A 79 -3.90 16.26 -10.53
N LEU A 80 -5.03 16.05 -11.21
CA LEU A 80 -5.13 16.07 -12.68
C LEU A 80 -4.88 17.46 -13.29
N ILE A 81 -5.31 18.53 -12.61
CA ILE A 81 -5.06 19.92 -13.06
C ILE A 81 -3.58 20.29 -12.94
N LEU A 82 -2.90 19.77 -11.92
CA LEU A 82 -1.50 20.07 -11.62
C LEU A 82 -0.50 19.19 -12.38
N LYS A 83 -0.92 18.00 -12.82
CA LYS A 83 -0.09 17.01 -13.52
C LYS A 83 0.59 17.62 -14.75
N ASP A 84 1.91 17.50 -14.80
CA ASP A 84 2.78 17.96 -15.90
C ASP A 84 2.60 19.46 -16.27
N ASN A 85 2.08 20.29 -15.36
CA ASN A 85 1.74 21.68 -15.63
C ASN A 85 2.27 22.66 -14.56
N LEU A 86 3.49 23.14 -14.77
CA LEU A 86 4.17 24.06 -13.85
C LEU A 86 3.38 25.38 -13.63
N ARG A 87 2.76 25.92 -14.69
CA ARG A 87 1.96 27.16 -14.60
C ARG A 87 0.75 27.00 -13.68
N CYS A 88 0.09 25.84 -13.75
CA CYS A 88 -1.00 25.51 -12.82
C CYS A 88 -0.48 25.34 -11.39
N LYS A 89 0.65 24.64 -11.19
CA LYS A 89 1.28 24.48 -9.87
C LYS A 89 1.60 25.81 -9.19
N GLU A 90 2.19 26.76 -9.91
CA GLU A 90 2.50 28.09 -9.40
C GLU A 90 1.25 28.96 -9.14
N LYS A 91 0.23 28.84 -9.98
CA LYS A 91 -1.05 29.55 -9.79
C LYS A 91 -1.78 29.05 -8.55
N VAL A 92 -1.89 27.72 -8.39
CA VAL A 92 -2.56 27.10 -7.24
C VAL A 92 -1.77 27.39 -5.95
N LEU A 93 -0.45 27.52 -6.03
CA LEU A 93 0.39 27.89 -4.88
C LEU A 93 0.07 29.29 -4.33
N LYS A 94 -0.38 30.22 -5.17
CA LYS A 94 -0.75 31.59 -4.78
C LYS A 94 -2.13 31.69 -4.13
N ILE A 95 -2.86 30.58 -4.02
CA ILE A 95 -4.17 30.57 -3.38
C ILE A 95 -3.99 30.67 -1.88
N GLU A 96 -4.55 31.74 -1.32
CA GLU A 96 -4.59 31.99 0.11
C GLU A 96 -6.00 31.67 0.64
N ILE A 97 -6.07 30.90 1.73
CA ILE A 97 -7.32 30.61 2.45
C ILE A 97 -7.39 31.53 3.67
N ASP A 98 -8.51 32.22 3.83
CA ASP A 98 -8.79 33.02 5.04
C ASP A 98 -9.20 32.08 6.19
N ALA A 99 -8.30 31.82 7.14
CA ALA A 99 -8.58 30.91 8.25
C ALA A 99 -9.71 31.42 9.19
N LEU A 100 -10.67 30.54 9.49
CA LEU A 100 -11.79 30.79 10.41
C LEU A 100 -11.37 30.63 11.89
N ALA A 101 -10.34 31.34 12.35
CA ALA A 101 -9.93 31.35 13.77
C ALA A 101 -10.28 32.71 14.42
N PRO A 102 -11.32 32.79 15.27
CA PRO A 102 -11.80 34.06 15.86
C PRO A 102 -10.84 34.76 16.83
N SER A 103 -9.68 34.17 17.14
CA SER A 103 -8.82 34.64 18.25
C SER A 103 -7.49 35.29 17.85
N LEU A 104 -7.06 35.22 16.59
CA LEU A 104 -5.70 35.69 16.18
C LEU A 104 -5.65 36.56 14.90
N GLY A 105 -6.80 37.03 14.41
CA GLY A 105 -6.87 37.87 13.21
C GLY A 105 -6.76 37.08 11.90
N PRO A 106 -7.02 37.72 10.74
CA PRO A 106 -7.01 37.05 9.45
C PRO A 106 -5.56 36.72 9.05
N THR A 107 -5.13 35.49 9.34
CA THR A 107 -3.88 34.96 8.81
C THR A 107 -4.20 34.27 7.49
N LYS A 108 -3.66 34.82 6.41
CA LYS A 108 -3.76 34.24 5.08
C LYS A 108 -2.77 33.09 4.99
N GLU A 109 -3.27 31.89 4.78
CA GLU A 109 -2.45 30.69 4.73
C GLU A 109 -2.50 30.07 3.33
N PRO A 110 -1.37 29.67 2.73
CA PRO A 110 -1.39 29.05 1.42
C PRO A 110 -2.08 27.68 1.47
N LEU A 111 -2.80 27.33 0.40
CA LEU A 111 -3.52 26.06 0.29
C LEU A 111 -2.65 24.83 0.59
N LEU A 112 -1.37 24.88 0.22
CA LEU A 112 -0.42 23.80 0.48
C LEU A 112 -0.30 23.50 1.98
N HIS A 113 -0.21 24.53 2.83
CA HIS A 113 -0.08 24.35 4.28
C HIS A 113 -1.36 23.76 4.88
N GLN A 114 -2.52 24.15 4.36
CA GLN A 114 -3.80 23.58 4.77
C GLN A 114 -3.90 22.08 4.42
N ILE A 115 -3.44 21.66 3.23
CA ILE A 115 -3.39 20.24 2.86
C ILE A 115 -2.47 19.44 3.80
N VAL A 116 -1.33 20.02 4.20
CA VAL A 116 -0.41 19.38 5.17
C VAL A 116 -1.08 19.26 6.54
N LYS A 117 -1.79 20.31 7.01
CA LYS A 117 -2.57 20.25 8.25
C LYS A 117 -3.65 19.18 8.21
N TYR A 118 -4.39 19.06 7.11
CA TYR A 118 -5.37 17.99 6.95
C TYR A 118 -4.73 16.60 6.96
N SER A 119 -3.59 16.44 6.29
CA SER A 119 -2.82 15.19 6.33
C SER A 119 -2.42 14.83 7.77
N ALA A 120 -1.97 15.81 8.56
CA ALA A 120 -1.63 15.62 9.97
C ALA A 120 -2.85 15.26 10.83
N LEU A 121 -4.01 15.90 10.60
CA LEU A 121 -5.26 15.57 11.27
C LEU A 121 -5.70 14.14 10.97
N ILE A 122 -5.66 13.70 9.71
CA ILE A 122 -5.98 12.32 9.30
C ILE A 122 -5.04 11.33 9.98
N SER A 123 -3.73 11.57 9.91
CA SER A 123 -2.71 10.73 10.54
C SER A 123 -2.95 10.57 12.05
N SER A 124 -3.36 11.65 12.73
CA SER A 124 -3.67 11.62 14.16
C SER A 124 -4.93 10.80 14.48
N LYS A 125 -5.94 10.83 13.60
CA LYS A 125 -7.16 10.02 13.73
C LYS A 125 -6.83 8.53 13.57
N ILE A 126 -6.08 8.18 12.53
CA ILE A 126 -5.62 6.80 12.27
C ILE A 126 -4.84 6.25 13.48
N SER A 127 -3.95 7.05 14.06
CA SER A 127 -3.14 6.63 15.23
C SER A 127 -3.95 6.43 16.52
N LYS A 128 -5.11 7.11 16.66
CA LYS A 128 -6.01 6.97 17.82
C LYS A 128 -7.00 5.83 17.64
N GLU A 129 -7.47 5.58 16.42
CA GLU A 129 -8.48 4.57 16.10
C GLU A 129 -7.96 3.14 16.28
N ASN A 130 -6.66 2.91 16.02
CA ASN A 130 -5.98 1.63 16.27
C ASN A 130 -5.92 1.22 17.76
N GLN A 131 -6.34 2.09 18.70
CA GLN A 131 -6.48 1.77 20.12
C GLN A 131 -7.90 1.33 20.52
N SER A 132 -8.86 1.35 19.58
CA SER A 132 -10.26 0.94 19.77
C SER A 132 -10.65 -0.19 18.81
N PRO A 133 -11.26 -1.30 19.26
CA PRO A 133 -11.50 -2.49 18.44
C PRO A 133 -12.74 -2.39 17.52
N THR A 134 -13.13 -1.19 17.10
CA THR A 134 -14.26 -1.01 16.17
C THR A 134 -13.76 -1.04 14.73
N LEU A 135 -14.30 -1.99 13.96
CA LEU A 135 -14.08 -2.22 12.53
C LEU A 135 -14.08 -0.88 11.73
N PRO A 136 -13.03 -0.56 10.94
CA PRO A 136 -12.97 0.68 10.19
C PRO A 136 -14.01 0.61 9.05
N LYS A 137 -15.12 1.32 9.21
CA LYS A 137 -16.18 1.41 8.20
C LYS A 137 -16.00 2.56 7.21
N ASP A 138 -14.93 3.34 7.32
CA ASP A 138 -14.80 4.57 6.54
C ASP A 138 -13.69 4.52 5.48
N ASN A 139 -13.97 5.14 4.34
CA ASN A 139 -13.02 5.49 3.27
C ASN A 139 -11.83 6.37 3.74
N SER A 140 -11.66 6.59 5.05
CA SER A 140 -10.63 7.41 5.69
C SER A 140 -9.23 6.84 5.57
N VAL A 141 -9.09 5.51 5.45
CA VAL A 141 -7.77 4.83 5.34
C VAL A 141 -7.03 5.22 4.06
N TYR A 142 -7.77 5.49 2.98
CA TYR A 142 -7.19 5.83 1.66
C TYR A 142 -7.01 7.33 1.44
N LEU A 143 -7.54 8.16 2.33
CA LEU A 143 -7.55 9.61 2.22
C LEU A 143 -6.16 10.21 2.44
N LEU A 144 -5.38 9.67 3.39
CA LEU A 144 -3.99 10.10 3.61
C LEU A 144 -3.10 9.77 2.39
N PRO A 145 -3.07 8.53 1.85
CA PRO A 145 -2.36 8.25 0.59
C PRO A 145 -2.77 9.15 -0.58
N LEU A 146 -4.06 9.52 -0.67
CA LEU A 146 -4.55 10.39 -1.75
C LEU A 146 -4.06 11.84 -1.63
N LEU A 147 -4.04 12.39 -0.41
CA LEU A 147 -3.46 13.72 -0.18
C LEU A 147 -1.94 13.70 -0.42
N LEU A 148 -1.27 12.63 -0.02
CA LEU A 148 0.16 12.44 -0.31
C LEU A 148 0.41 12.31 -1.82
N ARG A 149 -0.45 11.61 -2.58
CA ARG A 149 -0.40 11.56 -4.06
C ARG A 149 -0.49 12.96 -4.67
N LEU A 150 -1.41 13.78 -4.18
CA LEU A 150 -1.55 15.17 -4.59
C LEU A 150 -0.28 15.97 -4.30
N LEU A 151 0.31 15.82 -3.10
CA LEU A 151 1.56 16.48 -2.73
C LEU A 151 2.72 16.05 -3.62
N VAL A 152 2.91 14.75 -3.85
CA VAL A 152 3.93 14.23 -4.78
C VAL A 152 3.77 14.84 -6.18
N THR A 153 2.54 14.84 -6.70
CA THR A 153 2.27 15.43 -8.02
C THR A 153 2.56 16.93 -8.06
N TRP A 154 2.29 17.65 -6.97
CA TRP A 154 2.48 19.10 -6.90
C TRP A 154 3.95 19.48 -6.73
N LEU A 155 4.73 18.74 -5.93
CA LEU A 155 6.13 19.05 -5.65
C LEU A 155 7.06 18.68 -6.81
N ALA A 156 6.70 17.66 -7.61
CA ALA A 156 7.45 17.24 -8.78
C ALA A 156 7.78 18.42 -9.71
N ASP A 157 9.07 18.61 -10.02
CA ASP A 157 9.59 19.68 -10.88
C ASP A 157 9.18 21.12 -10.48
N CYS A 158 8.77 21.34 -9.22
CA CYS A 158 8.28 22.64 -8.74
C CYS A 158 9.04 23.14 -7.49
N PRO A 159 10.22 23.79 -7.66
CA PRO A 159 11.01 24.30 -6.55
C PRO A 159 10.27 25.29 -5.64
N SER A 160 9.37 26.11 -6.21
CA SER A 160 8.59 27.07 -5.43
C SER A 160 7.59 26.38 -4.49
N ALA A 161 7.01 25.25 -4.90
CA ALA A 161 6.13 24.47 -4.03
C ALA A 161 6.92 23.82 -2.89
N VAL A 162 8.13 23.32 -3.17
CA VAL A 162 9.05 22.80 -2.15
C VAL A 162 9.46 23.88 -1.15
N ALA A 163 9.84 25.06 -1.63
CA ALA A 163 10.18 26.19 -0.75
C ALA A 163 8.98 26.62 0.14
N CYS A 164 7.77 26.61 -0.42
CA CYS A 164 6.55 26.87 0.37
C CYS A 164 6.31 25.80 1.42
N LEU A 165 6.48 24.51 1.08
CA LEU A 165 6.32 23.38 2.01
C LEU A 165 7.30 23.48 3.19
N LEU A 166 8.56 23.77 2.88
CA LEU A 166 9.67 23.88 3.83
C LEU A 166 9.69 25.20 4.61
N GLY A 167 8.81 26.15 4.29
CA GLY A 167 8.71 27.43 5.01
C GLY A 167 8.48 27.22 6.52
N PRO A 168 7.42 26.48 6.90
CA PRO A 168 7.21 26.09 8.30
C PRO A 168 8.06 24.86 8.69
N PRO A 169 8.94 24.94 9.71
CA PRO A 169 9.78 23.82 10.12
C PRO A 169 8.98 22.64 10.69
N THR A 170 7.75 22.89 11.16
CA THR A 170 6.83 21.87 11.66
C THR A 170 6.41 20.86 10.59
N HIS A 171 6.37 21.26 9.31
CA HIS A 171 6.01 20.35 8.21
C HIS A 171 7.07 19.28 7.99
N LEU A 172 8.35 19.66 8.01
CA LEU A 172 9.43 18.69 7.86
C LEU A 172 9.44 17.68 9.02
N THR A 173 9.32 18.17 10.26
CA THR A 173 9.24 17.30 11.44
C THR A 173 8.06 16.33 11.34
N TYR A 174 6.89 16.81 10.91
CA TYR A 174 5.71 15.98 10.68
C TYR A 174 6.00 14.85 9.68
N PHE A 175 6.59 15.13 8.52
CA PHE A 175 6.87 14.10 7.53
C PHE A 175 7.94 13.10 7.99
N LEU A 176 8.97 13.55 8.71
CA LEU A 176 9.98 12.66 9.30
C LEU A 176 9.37 11.69 10.33
N GLU A 177 8.46 12.18 11.16
CA GLU A 177 7.70 11.34 12.11
C GLU A 177 6.73 10.40 11.38
N LEU A 178 6.08 10.88 10.31
CA LEU A 178 5.10 10.12 9.53
C LEU A 178 5.73 8.91 8.82
N VAL A 179 6.94 9.06 8.25
CA VAL A 179 7.70 7.94 7.66
C VAL A 179 8.10 6.89 8.70
N SER A 180 8.35 7.32 9.93
CA SER A 180 8.82 6.46 11.01
C SER A 180 7.67 5.79 11.79
N ASN A 181 6.42 6.20 11.56
CA ASN A 181 5.27 5.73 12.32
C ASN A 181 4.75 4.38 11.80
N GLU A 182 4.96 3.31 12.56
CA GLU A 182 4.53 1.94 12.23
C GLU A 182 3.01 1.74 12.16
N ASN A 183 2.21 2.64 12.76
CA ASN A 183 0.75 2.54 12.75
C ASN A 183 0.11 2.97 11.41
N ILE A 184 0.92 3.48 10.48
CA ILE A 184 0.47 4.05 9.22
C ILE A 184 0.78 3.07 8.09
N GLY A 185 -0.17 2.91 7.16
CA GLY A 185 -0.05 1.95 6.07
C GLY A 185 1.12 2.24 5.12
N VAL A 186 1.61 1.18 4.47
CA VAL A 186 2.78 1.19 3.57
C VAL A 186 2.69 2.26 2.48
N TYR A 187 1.52 2.46 1.87
CA TYR A 187 1.33 3.50 0.85
C TYR A 187 1.61 4.90 1.39
N ALA A 188 1.12 5.22 2.58
CA ALA A 188 1.34 6.54 3.17
C ALA A 188 2.79 6.73 3.62
N GLN A 189 3.42 5.71 4.21
CA GLN A 189 4.85 5.77 4.55
C GLN A 189 5.74 5.96 3.32
N GLY A 190 5.52 5.16 2.27
CA GLY A 190 6.26 5.23 1.02
C GLY A 190 6.09 6.56 0.29
N LEU A 191 4.85 7.04 0.14
CA LEU A 191 4.59 8.35 -0.50
C LEU A 191 5.16 9.51 0.32
N THR A 192 5.17 9.40 1.64
CA THR A 192 5.84 10.42 2.48
C THR A 192 7.35 10.40 2.28
N ALA A 193 7.95 9.22 2.13
CA ALA A 193 9.37 9.12 1.80
C ALA A 193 9.68 9.78 0.45
N VAL A 194 8.80 9.63 -0.55
CA VAL A 194 8.88 10.34 -1.84
C VAL A 194 8.81 11.86 -1.65
N VAL A 195 7.82 12.37 -0.90
CA VAL A 195 7.68 13.82 -0.61
C VAL A 195 8.96 14.38 0.04
N LEU A 196 9.53 13.67 1.01
CA LEU A 196 10.80 14.08 1.63
C LEU A 196 11.96 14.07 0.64
N GLY A 197 12.00 13.12 -0.28
CA GLY A 197 13.03 13.04 -1.30
C GLY A 197 12.91 14.13 -2.35
N GLU A 198 11.69 14.53 -2.73
CA GLU A 198 11.44 15.68 -3.59
C GLU A 198 11.91 16.98 -2.95
N CYS A 199 11.77 17.11 -1.63
CA CYS A 199 12.37 18.21 -0.87
C CYS A 199 13.90 18.20 -0.89
N VAL A 200 14.56 17.07 -1.17
CA VAL A 200 16.02 17.02 -1.36
C VAL A 200 16.39 17.39 -2.80
N ILE A 201 15.72 16.83 -3.81
CA ILE A 201 16.07 17.04 -5.22
C ILE A 201 15.73 18.45 -5.70
N TYR A 202 14.49 18.90 -5.44
CA TYR A 202 13.95 20.11 -6.05
C TYR A 202 14.15 21.36 -5.19
N ASN A 203 14.73 21.24 -4.00
CA ASN A 203 15.06 22.40 -3.17
C ASN A 203 16.29 23.12 -3.73
N LYS A 204 16.06 24.19 -4.50
CA LYS A 204 17.14 24.97 -5.14
C LYS A 204 17.55 26.22 -4.35
N THR A 205 16.89 26.51 -3.23
CA THR A 205 17.09 27.76 -2.48
C THR A 205 17.65 27.48 -1.08
N ASN A 206 18.51 28.36 -0.57
CA ASN A 206 19.04 28.30 0.80
C ASN A 206 18.45 29.42 1.68
N GLU A 207 17.24 29.87 1.38
CA GLU A 207 16.67 31.08 1.99
C GLU A 207 16.32 30.88 3.47
N ASN A 208 16.11 29.63 3.91
CA ASN A 208 15.64 29.30 5.27
C ASN A 208 16.67 28.53 6.12
N GLY A 209 17.93 28.41 5.67
CA GLY A 209 18.94 27.55 6.31
C GLY A 209 18.66 26.05 6.22
N MET A 210 17.63 25.67 5.45
CA MET A 210 17.25 24.30 5.14
C MET A 210 17.72 24.01 3.72
N ASP A 211 19.02 23.76 3.56
CA ASP A 211 19.59 23.34 2.28
C ASP A 211 19.30 21.85 2.01
N GLN A 212 19.58 21.42 0.78
CA GLN A 212 19.42 20.01 0.37
C GLN A 212 20.17 19.06 1.32
N PHE A 213 21.33 19.49 1.81
CA PHE A 213 22.16 18.73 2.74
C PHE A 213 21.51 18.59 4.12
N ALA A 214 21.00 19.68 4.71
CA ALA A 214 20.33 19.67 6.01
C ALA A 214 19.09 18.76 6.01
N ILE A 215 18.35 18.71 4.91
CA ILE A 215 17.20 17.81 4.76
C ILE A 215 17.68 16.36 4.66
N ALA A 216 18.68 16.08 3.82
CA ALA A 216 19.26 14.74 3.69
C ALA A 216 19.88 14.24 5.01
N ASP A 217 20.56 15.12 5.75
CA ASP A 217 21.11 14.84 7.08
C ASP A 217 20.00 14.61 8.11
N ALA A 218 18.93 15.40 8.11
CA ALA A 218 17.78 15.18 8.98
C ALA A 218 17.11 13.82 8.73
N ILE A 219 16.97 13.41 7.46
CA ILE A 219 16.49 12.07 7.08
C ILE A 219 17.44 10.99 7.62
N SER A 220 18.75 11.16 7.42
CA SER A 220 19.76 10.23 7.91
C SER A 220 19.76 10.09 9.43
N GLN A 221 19.60 11.20 10.17
CA GLN A 221 19.62 11.19 11.64
C GLN A 221 18.33 10.68 12.27
N LYS A 222 17.16 11.00 11.70
CA LYS A 222 15.85 10.68 12.29
C LYS A 222 15.29 9.35 11.84
N VAL A 223 15.45 9.01 10.57
CA VAL A 223 14.89 7.79 9.97
C VAL A 223 15.98 6.75 9.74
N GLY A 224 17.17 7.19 9.31
CA GLY A 224 18.26 6.33 8.85
C GLY A 224 18.10 5.97 7.37
N LEU A 225 19.16 6.15 6.58
CA LEU A 225 19.10 6.00 5.11
C LEU A 225 18.64 4.61 4.66
N THR A 226 19.07 3.54 5.34
CA THR A 226 18.63 2.18 5.01
C THR A 226 17.13 1.99 5.24
N SER A 227 16.60 2.50 6.36
CA SER A 227 15.17 2.43 6.68
C SER A 227 14.35 3.30 5.73
N TYR A 228 14.85 4.49 5.41
CA TYR A 228 14.25 5.39 4.44
C TYR A 228 14.13 4.73 3.06
N PHE A 229 15.20 4.12 2.56
CA PHE A 229 15.19 3.42 1.27
C PHE A 229 14.33 2.16 1.25
N LEU A 230 14.22 1.46 2.37
CA LEU A 230 13.33 0.30 2.50
C LEU A 230 11.86 0.68 2.24
N ARG A 231 11.43 1.91 2.58
CA ARG A 231 10.05 2.38 2.32
C ARG A 231 9.71 2.46 0.84
N PHE A 232 10.67 2.77 -0.02
CA PHE A 232 10.47 2.74 -1.46
C PHE A 232 10.33 1.30 -1.97
N ASP A 233 11.16 0.38 -1.47
CA ASP A 233 11.09 -1.04 -1.84
C ASP A 233 9.75 -1.66 -1.41
N GLU A 234 9.26 -1.32 -0.21
CA GLU A 234 7.96 -1.73 0.30
C GLU A 234 6.81 -1.17 -0.56
N LEU A 235 6.89 0.11 -0.95
CA LEU A 235 5.91 0.74 -1.83
C LEU A 235 5.89 0.11 -3.23
N ALA A 236 7.07 -0.13 -3.83
CA ALA A 236 7.20 -0.76 -5.14
C ALA A 236 6.63 -2.18 -5.15
N LYS A 237 6.88 -2.98 -4.10
CA LYS A 237 6.27 -4.31 -3.95
C LYS A 237 4.74 -4.25 -3.93
N ARG A 238 4.16 -3.24 -3.29
CA ARG A 238 2.70 -3.04 -3.26
C ARG A 238 2.14 -2.61 -4.62
N PHE A 239 2.87 -1.79 -5.39
CA PHE A 239 2.46 -1.48 -6.76
C PHE A 239 2.55 -2.70 -7.69
N MET A 240 3.52 -3.59 -7.49
CA MET A 240 3.63 -4.85 -8.25
C MET A 240 2.53 -5.87 -7.90
N SER A 241 1.97 -5.81 -6.69
CA SER A 241 0.85 -6.67 -6.28
C SER A 241 -0.50 -6.15 -6.77
N LEU A 242 -0.60 -4.88 -7.19
CA LEU A 242 -1.82 -4.35 -7.80
C LEU A 242 -2.12 -5.15 -9.09
N PRO A 243 -3.37 -5.58 -9.30
CA PRO A 243 -3.79 -6.17 -10.57
C PRO A 243 -3.41 -5.19 -11.68
N SER A 244 -2.54 -5.60 -12.60
CA SER A 244 -2.26 -4.79 -13.78
C SER A 244 -3.60 -4.50 -14.46
N ALA A 245 -3.97 -3.22 -14.53
CA ALA A 245 -5.22 -2.72 -15.09
C ALA A 245 -5.34 -2.93 -16.62
N SER A 246 -4.79 -4.03 -17.14
CA SER A 246 -4.94 -4.51 -18.51
C SER A 246 -6.40 -4.77 -18.92
N TYR A 247 -7.37 -4.67 -17.99
CA TYR A 247 -8.80 -4.83 -18.26
C TYR A 247 -9.65 -3.56 -18.18
N LEU A 248 -9.07 -2.37 -17.94
CA LEU A 248 -9.84 -1.11 -17.89
C LEU A 248 -9.30 -0.01 -18.82
N HIS A 249 -8.59 -0.39 -19.88
CA HIS A 249 -8.48 0.51 -21.03
C HIS A 249 -9.87 0.64 -21.70
N SER A 250 -10.51 1.79 -21.44
CA SER A 250 -11.61 2.36 -22.22
C SER A 250 -12.84 1.46 -22.41
N LYS A 251 -13.76 1.45 -21.44
CA LYS A 251 -15.18 1.44 -21.80
C LYS A 251 -15.57 2.86 -22.21
N PRO A 252 -15.72 3.19 -23.51
CA PRO A 252 -16.37 4.43 -23.88
C PRO A 252 -17.78 4.37 -23.29
N LEU A 253 -18.17 5.41 -22.53
CA LEU A 253 -19.56 5.57 -22.09
C LEU A 253 -20.46 5.58 -23.34
N LYS A 254 -21.06 4.43 -23.66
CA LYS A 254 -22.08 4.33 -24.68
C LYS A 254 -23.28 5.14 -24.20
N ARG A 255 -23.58 6.19 -24.96
CA ARG A 255 -24.75 7.05 -24.79
C ARG A 255 -25.98 6.17 -24.75
N THR A 256 -26.76 6.28 -23.69
CA THR A 256 -28.15 5.84 -23.70
C THR A 256 -28.89 6.66 -24.75
N SER A 257 -29.36 5.98 -25.79
CA SER A 257 -30.49 6.43 -26.59
C SER A 257 -31.42 5.23 -26.74
N THR A 258 -32.62 5.43 -26.24
CA THR A 258 -33.79 4.59 -26.40
C THR A 258 -34.06 4.31 -27.88
N ALA A 259 -33.84 3.08 -28.32
CA ALA A 259 -34.64 2.38 -29.34
C ALA A 259 -34.05 0.98 -29.63
N SER A 260 -34.97 0.03 -29.86
CA SER A 260 -34.85 -1.30 -30.45
C SER A 260 -34.08 -2.40 -29.70
N ILE A 261 -34.88 -3.19 -28.98
CA ILE A 261 -34.99 -4.66 -29.03
C ILE A 261 -34.19 -5.31 -30.18
N ILE A 262 -33.32 -6.27 -29.84
CA ILE A 262 -33.21 -7.64 -30.40
C ILE A 262 -32.17 -8.39 -29.54
N GLU A 263 -32.62 -9.50 -28.98
CA GLU A 263 -31.82 -10.54 -28.30
C GLU A 263 -30.86 -11.20 -29.29
N GLU A 264 -29.61 -11.44 -28.90
CA GLU A 264 -28.84 -12.64 -29.30
C GLU A 264 -27.77 -12.96 -28.23
N PRO A 265 -27.52 -14.25 -27.93
CA PRO A 265 -26.71 -14.70 -26.78
C PRO A 265 -25.23 -14.81 -27.16
N GLN A 266 -24.32 -14.41 -26.26
CA GLN A 266 -22.89 -14.69 -26.40
C GLN A 266 -22.46 -15.76 -25.40
N GLU A 267 -21.90 -16.81 -25.98
CA GLU A 267 -21.41 -18.05 -25.40
C GLU A 267 -20.31 -17.82 -24.35
N GLU A 268 -20.46 -18.52 -23.22
CA GLU A 268 -19.46 -18.67 -22.18
C GLU A 268 -18.36 -19.60 -22.69
N ILE A 269 -17.14 -19.06 -22.83
CA ILE A 269 -15.93 -19.89 -22.91
C ILE A 269 -15.34 -19.93 -21.51
N GLU A 270 -15.71 -20.97 -20.78
CA GLU A 270 -15.02 -21.39 -19.56
C GLU A 270 -13.61 -21.86 -19.94
N SER A 271 -12.59 -21.10 -19.58
CA SER A 271 -11.20 -21.58 -19.61
C SER A 271 -10.74 -21.87 -18.19
N GLU A 272 -10.61 -23.17 -17.91
CA GLU A 272 -10.13 -23.80 -16.69
C GLU A 272 -8.69 -23.37 -16.34
N ALA A 273 -8.57 -22.33 -15.51
CA ALA A 273 -7.30 -21.95 -14.88
C ALA A 273 -7.47 -21.57 -13.39
N ASN A 274 -8.48 -22.15 -12.72
CA ASN A 274 -8.72 -21.97 -11.29
C ASN A 274 -8.35 -23.24 -10.52
N THR A 275 -7.06 -23.45 -10.32
CA THR A 275 -6.56 -24.20 -9.17
C THR A 275 -5.18 -23.65 -8.85
N LEU A 276 -4.96 -23.17 -7.62
CA LEU A 276 -3.75 -22.50 -7.11
C LEU A 276 -3.75 -20.96 -7.18
N ARG A 277 -4.77 -20.30 -6.62
CA ARG A 277 -4.57 -18.95 -6.06
C ARG A 277 -4.98 -18.99 -4.59
N GLY A 278 -3.97 -19.09 -3.73
CA GLY A 278 -4.12 -18.88 -2.30
C GLY A 278 -4.79 -17.53 -2.04
N GLU A 279 -5.58 -17.51 -0.99
CA GLU A 279 -6.28 -16.38 -0.38
C GLU A 279 -5.52 -15.06 -0.53
N SER A 280 -5.76 -14.32 -1.62
CA SER A 280 -5.37 -12.92 -1.72
C SER A 280 -6.58 -12.11 -1.32
N GLU A 281 -6.44 -11.46 -0.17
CA GLU A 281 -7.36 -10.49 0.40
C GLU A 281 -7.99 -9.61 -0.68
N ASN A 282 -9.28 -9.37 -0.51
CA ASN A 282 -10.14 -8.56 -1.37
C ASN A 282 -9.60 -7.10 -1.42
N GLU A 283 -8.64 -6.81 -2.29
CA GLU A 283 -8.09 -5.45 -2.43
C GLU A 283 -9.15 -4.51 -3.02
N ASN A 284 -9.41 -3.40 -2.32
CA ASN A 284 -10.52 -2.50 -2.62
C ASN A 284 -10.37 -1.83 -4.00
N PRO A 285 -11.45 -1.71 -4.80
CA PRO A 285 -11.44 -1.07 -6.12
C PRO A 285 -10.99 0.41 -6.08
N VAL A 286 -11.05 1.04 -4.89
CA VAL A 286 -10.60 2.41 -4.64
C VAL A 286 -9.09 2.57 -4.80
N ILE A 287 -8.27 1.54 -4.50
CA ILE A 287 -6.81 1.61 -4.62
C ILE A 287 -6.38 1.73 -6.09
N LEU A 288 -7.08 1.01 -6.98
CA LEU A 288 -6.86 1.07 -8.44
C LEU A 288 -7.24 2.43 -9.04
N GLU A 289 -8.20 3.15 -8.46
CA GLU A 289 -8.56 4.52 -8.87
C GLU A 289 -7.56 5.56 -8.33
N ILE A 290 -6.92 5.28 -7.19
CA ILE A 290 -5.95 6.17 -6.54
C ILE A 290 -4.56 6.05 -7.19
N PHE A 291 -4.15 4.90 -7.71
CA PHE A 291 -2.82 4.73 -8.29
C PHE A 291 -2.92 4.28 -9.76
N ASP A 292 -2.93 5.26 -10.68
CA ASP A 292 -2.86 4.99 -12.11
C ASP A 292 -1.42 4.61 -12.54
N GLU A 293 -1.29 3.92 -13.68
CA GLU A 293 0.00 3.49 -14.21
C GLU A 293 0.96 4.67 -14.43
N GLU A 294 0.42 5.82 -14.85
CA GLU A 294 1.20 7.04 -15.03
C GLU A 294 1.78 7.57 -13.71
N PHE A 295 1.03 7.53 -12.60
CA PHE A 295 1.54 7.93 -11.29
C PHE A 295 2.57 6.92 -10.75
N VAL A 296 2.35 5.62 -10.94
CA VAL A 296 3.36 4.61 -10.56
C VAL A 296 4.67 4.84 -11.31
N SER A 297 4.61 5.13 -12.62
CA SER A 297 5.79 5.50 -13.41
C SER A 297 6.48 6.77 -12.90
N LEU A 298 5.71 7.80 -12.52
CA LEU A 298 6.24 9.02 -11.90
C LEU A 298 6.99 8.69 -10.60
N VAL A 299 6.39 7.89 -9.71
CA VAL A 299 7.03 7.51 -8.43
C VAL A 299 8.33 6.73 -8.68
N SER A 300 8.35 5.79 -9.63
CA SER A 300 9.59 5.05 -9.96
C SER A 300 10.68 5.97 -10.50
N LYS A 301 10.35 6.95 -11.35
CA LYS A 301 11.32 7.96 -11.84
C LYS A 301 11.85 8.81 -10.68
N LEU A 302 10.96 9.31 -9.82
CA LEU A 302 11.34 10.09 -8.65
C LEU A 302 12.23 9.28 -7.71
N GLU A 303 11.89 8.01 -7.43
CA GLU A 303 12.69 7.13 -6.59
C GLU A 303 14.14 7.03 -7.08
N THR A 304 14.34 6.77 -8.38
CA THR A 304 15.69 6.68 -8.95
C THR A 304 16.47 7.99 -8.78
N GLY A 305 15.84 9.13 -9.08
CA GLY A 305 16.45 10.44 -8.88
C GLY A 305 16.74 10.76 -7.41
N ILE A 306 15.89 10.30 -6.47
CA ILE A 306 16.06 10.53 -5.02
C ILE A 306 17.26 9.74 -4.52
N ARG A 307 17.37 8.47 -4.91
CA ARG A 307 18.50 7.61 -4.51
C ARG A 307 19.82 8.18 -5.01
N GLU A 308 19.87 8.59 -6.28
CA GLU A 308 21.05 9.21 -6.88
C GLU A 308 21.38 10.54 -6.20
N GLY A 309 20.40 11.44 -6.04
CA GLY A 309 20.61 12.76 -5.45
C GLY A 309 21.07 12.70 -4.00
N VAL A 310 20.47 11.83 -3.17
CA VAL A 310 20.91 11.62 -1.79
C VAL A 310 22.33 11.05 -1.75
N MET A 311 22.63 10.07 -2.59
CA MET A 311 23.98 9.46 -2.64
C MET A 311 25.04 10.48 -3.09
N ASP A 312 24.71 11.33 -4.06
CA ASP A 312 25.59 12.37 -4.56
C ASP A 312 25.95 13.40 -3.47
N ILE A 313 24.94 13.89 -2.73
CA ILE A 313 25.11 14.81 -1.60
C ILE A 313 26.07 14.23 -0.55
N PHE A 314 25.90 12.96 -0.17
CA PHE A 314 26.78 12.30 0.81
C PHE A 314 28.17 11.96 0.27
N SER A 315 28.32 11.80 -1.05
CA SER A 315 29.62 11.58 -1.70
C SER A 315 30.44 12.87 -1.76
N HIS A 316 29.82 13.99 -2.10
CA HIS A 316 30.47 15.30 -2.22
C HIS A 316 30.83 15.91 -0.86
N THR A 317 30.03 15.66 0.18
CA THR A 317 30.33 16.12 1.54
C THR A 317 31.49 15.34 2.17
N LYS A 318 31.56 14.01 1.96
CA LYS A 318 32.76 13.24 2.35
C LYS A 318 34.02 13.71 1.62
N SER A 319 33.90 14.11 0.35
CA SER A 319 35.04 14.66 -0.41
C SER A 319 35.52 16.01 0.14
N LYS A 320 34.63 16.92 0.54
CA LYS A 320 35.02 18.21 1.15
C LYS A 320 35.67 18.09 2.53
N VAL A 321 35.39 17.03 3.29
CA VAL A 321 36.01 16.79 4.61
C VAL A 321 37.32 15.99 4.49
N ALA A 322 37.51 15.23 3.42
CA ALA A 322 38.69 14.37 3.21
C ALA A 322 39.79 14.98 2.33
N VAL A 323 39.54 16.08 1.61
CA VAL A 323 40.61 16.85 0.95
C VAL A 323 41.29 17.66 2.04
N LEU A 324 42.48 17.22 2.47
CA LEU A 324 43.41 18.07 3.21
C LEU A 324 43.53 19.40 2.44
N PRO A 325 43.20 20.56 3.06
CA PRO A 325 43.44 21.86 2.44
C PRO A 325 44.84 21.91 1.85
N ALA A 326 44.99 22.44 0.63
CA ALA A 326 46.30 22.53 -0.04
C ALA A 326 47.34 23.33 0.78
N GLU A 327 46.88 24.08 1.79
CA GLU A 327 47.70 24.74 2.80
C GLU A 327 48.38 23.78 3.80
N LEU A 328 47.84 22.57 4.00
CA LEU A 328 48.40 21.54 4.88
C LEU A 328 49.39 20.62 4.16
N GLU A 329 49.45 20.65 2.83
CA GLU A 329 50.43 19.88 2.06
C GLU A 329 51.80 20.58 2.03
N GLN A 330 52.88 19.81 2.14
CA GLN A 330 54.24 20.33 2.02
C GLN A 330 54.47 20.79 0.58
N ARG A 331 54.86 22.06 0.39
CA ARG A 331 55.07 22.61 -0.96
C ARG A 331 56.34 22.04 -1.57
N ASN A 332 56.35 21.86 -2.90
CA ASN A 332 57.50 21.33 -3.63
C ASN A 332 58.76 22.17 -3.37
N GLY A 333 59.75 21.60 -2.67
CA GLY A 333 61.02 22.25 -2.30
C GLY A 333 61.03 22.99 -0.96
N GLU A 334 59.97 22.91 -0.16
CA GLU A 334 59.91 23.48 1.19
C GLU A 334 60.69 22.61 2.18
N ALA A 335 61.62 23.20 2.92
CA ALA A 335 62.36 22.49 3.98
C ALA A 335 61.41 22.13 5.14
N ASP A 336 61.60 20.97 5.75
CA ASP A 336 60.72 20.44 6.81
C ASP A 336 60.50 21.42 7.96
N GLY A 337 61.53 22.22 8.32
CA GLY A 337 61.43 23.25 9.36
C GLY A 337 60.47 24.39 9.00
N ASP A 338 60.45 24.81 7.74
CA ASP A 338 59.57 25.88 7.25
C ASP A 338 58.12 25.37 7.09
N TYR A 339 57.96 24.12 6.66
CA TYR A 339 56.66 23.45 6.60
C TYR A 339 56.00 23.35 7.99
N VAL A 340 56.75 22.90 9.00
CA VAL A 340 56.24 22.80 10.39
C VAL A 340 55.90 24.18 10.96
N LYS A 341 56.69 25.21 10.64
CA LYS A 341 56.41 26.57 11.07
C LYS A 341 55.13 27.12 10.43
N ARG A 342 54.94 26.92 9.12
CA ARG A 342 53.73 27.30 8.39
C ARG A 342 52.49 26.58 8.94
N LEU A 343 52.62 25.29 9.23
CA LEU A 343 51.54 24.49 9.81
C LEU A 343 51.15 24.99 11.20
N ARG A 344 52.14 25.33 12.04
CA ARG A 344 51.91 25.92 13.36
C ARG A 344 51.19 27.27 13.26
N GLU A 345 51.64 28.15 12.37
CA GLU A 345 51.01 29.46 12.14
C GLU A 345 49.58 29.33 11.60
N PHE A 346 49.31 28.32 10.77
CA PHE A 346 47.97 28.02 10.27
C PHE A 346 47.03 27.56 11.39
N VAL A 347 47.47 26.60 12.22
CA VAL A 347 46.68 26.10 13.35
C VAL A 347 46.41 27.21 14.36
N GLU A 348 47.42 28.04 14.66
CA GLU A 348 47.27 29.18 15.58
C GLU A 348 46.26 30.20 15.04
N ARG A 349 46.28 30.50 13.73
CA ARG A 349 45.28 31.36 13.08
C ARG A 349 43.87 30.80 13.20
N GLN A 350 43.70 29.50 12.95
CA GLN A 350 42.40 28.82 13.07
C GLN A 350 41.88 28.79 14.52
N CYS A 351 42.76 28.60 15.51
CA CYS A 351 42.38 28.70 16.92
C CYS A 351 41.89 30.11 17.28
N ASN A 352 42.56 31.14 16.78
CA ASN A 352 42.17 32.53 17.02
C ASN A 352 40.82 32.86 16.35
N GLU A 353 40.61 32.42 15.10
CA GLU A 353 39.32 32.59 14.40
C GLU A 353 38.17 31.88 15.13
N MET A 354 38.39 30.66 15.61
CA MET A 354 37.41 29.92 16.41
C MET A 354 37.09 30.66 17.72
N GLN A 355 38.11 31.18 18.40
CA GLN A 355 37.93 31.92 19.64
C GLN A 355 37.17 33.23 19.42
N ASP A 356 37.43 33.94 18.33
CA ASP A 356 36.68 35.13 17.92
C ASP A 356 35.21 34.82 17.59
N LEU A 357 34.95 33.71 16.89
CA LEU A 357 33.58 33.26 16.61
C LEU A 357 32.83 32.89 17.88
N LEU A 358 33.49 32.19 18.81
CA LEU A 358 32.91 31.87 20.12
C LEU A 358 32.63 33.13 20.94
N ALA A 359 33.52 34.12 20.93
CA ALA A 359 33.30 35.40 21.60
C ALA A 359 32.11 36.16 20.98
N ARG A 360 32.01 36.20 19.65
CA ARG A 360 30.86 36.82 18.95
C ARG A 360 29.56 36.09 19.25
N ASN A 361 29.55 34.76 19.22
CA ASN A 361 28.38 33.98 19.57
C ASN A 361 27.97 34.17 21.04
N ALA A 362 28.93 34.30 21.96
CA ALA A 362 28.64 34.63 23.35
C ALA A 362 28.00 36.02 23.46
N THR A 363 28.54 37.03 22.77
CA THR A 363 27.92 38.37 22.75
C THR A 363 26.53 38.37 22.12
N LEU A 364 26.32 37.64 21.02
CA LEU A 364 25.01 37.52 20.39
C LEU A 364 24.00 36.79 21.28
N ALA A 365 24.44 35.76 22.02
CA ALA A 365 23.62 35.09 23.01
C ALA A 365 23.24 36.03 24.16
N GLU A 366 24.17 36.84 24.66
CA GLU A 366 23.88 37.88 25.66
C GLU A 366 22.94 38.96 25.11
N GLU A 367 23.09 39.37 23.85
CA GLU A 367 22.21 40.35 23.20
C GLU A 367 20.80 39.80 22.95
N LEU A 368 20.65 38.50 22.63
CA LEU A 368 19.35 37.83 22.54
C LEU A 368 18.66 37.79 23.91
N VAL A 369 19.40 37.49 24.97
CA VAL A 369 18.87 37.53 26.36
C VAL A 369 18.47 38.95 26.75
N ARG A 370 19.26 39.97 26.35
CA ARG A 370 18.99 41.39 26.63
C ARG A 370 17.82 41.94 25.79
N ALA A 371 17.70 41.52 24.53
CA ALA A 371 16.59 41.88 23.64
C ALA A 371 15.27 41.23 24.06
N GLY A 372 15.32 40.02 24.63
CA GLY A 372 14.15 39.38 25.27
C GLY A 372 13.72 40.02 26.59
N GLY A 373 14.55 40.88 27.19
CA GLY A 373 14.31 41.50 28.51
C GLY A 373 13.87 42.96 28.50
N SER A 374 13.77 43.63 27.34
CA SER A 374 13.62 45.09 27.28
C SER A 374 12.34 45.55 26.58
N ALA A 375 11.22 45.51 27.30
CA ALA A 375 10.07 46.37 27.05
C ALA A 375 10.01 47.48 28.13
N THR A 376 10.51 48.66 27.73
CA THR A 376 10.18 50.03 28.19
C THR A 376 10.34 50.49 29.67
N LEU A 377 11.21 51.50 29.80
CA LEU A 377 11.18 52.75 30.62
C LEU A 377 11.94 52.82 31.97
N PRO A 378 12.40 54.04 32.37
CA PRO A 378 13.73 54.23 32.95
C PRO A 378 13.74 54.54 34.46
N ASP A 379 14.90 54.24 35.05
CA ASP A 379 15.57 54.87 36.19
C ASP A 379 14.72 55.27 37.42
N SER A 380 14.67 54.38 38.44
CA SER A 380 14.73 54.82 39.84
C SER A 380 15.20 53.69 40.77
N SER A 381 16.27 53.99 41.50
CA SER A 381 16.63 53.53 42.85
C SER A 381 16.08 52.19 43.38
N ASN A 382 17.01 51.24 43.54
CA ASN A 382 17.26 50.43 44.74
C ASN A 382 16.07 49.73 45.46
N LYS A 383 16.17 48.38 45.50
CA LYS A 383 15.44 47.39 46.33
C LYS A 383 14.00 47.06 45.94
N GLN A 384 13.84 46.01 45.11
CA GLN A 384 12.88 44.90 45.25
C GLN A 384 12.86 44.02 43.97
N SER A 385 13.81 43.08 43.79
CA SER A 385 13.66 42.00 42.78
C SER A 385 13.80 40.58 43.36
N THR A 386 14.27 40.44 44.61
CA THR A 386 14.63 39.14 45.19
C THR A 386 13.44 38.21 45.48
N GLY A 387 12.22 38.74 45.60
CA GLY A 387 11.02 37.92 45.86
C GLY A 387 10.50 37.21 44.62
N ARG A 388 10.45 37.90 43.47
CA ARG A 388 9.92 37.35 42.22
C ARG A 388 10.89 36.35 41.59
N GLU A 389 12.18 36.64 41.60
CA GLU A 389 13.22 35.70 41.15
C GLU A 389 13.29 34.46 42.04
N ARG A 390 13.12 34.61 43.35
CA ARG A 390 13.09 33.45 44.27
C ARG A 390 11.87 32.56 44.04
N VAL A 391 10.68 33.14 43.87
CA VAL A 391 9.46 32.40 43.53
C VAL A 391 9.59 31.71 42.16
N GLN A 392 10.18 32.37 41.16
CA GLN A 392 10.45 31.76 39.86
C GLN A 392 11.48 30.63 39.95
N SER A 393 12.54 30.80 40.74
CA SER A 393 13.55 29.76 40.96
C SER A 393 12.99 28.55 41.73
N GLU A 394 12.08 28.77 42.69
CA GLU A 394 11.40 27.71 43.43
C GLU A 394 10.37 26.99 42.53
N SER A 395 9.66 27.71 41.66
CA SER A 395 8.77 27.12 40.64
C SER A 395 9.56 26.23 39.67
N LEU A 396 10.64 26.74 39.09
CA LEU A 396 11.50 25.97 38.18
C LEU A 396 12.10 24.73 38.86
N ARG A 397 12.42 24.82 40.16
CA ARG A 397 12.91 23.69 40.93
C ARG A 397 11.82 22.63 41.18
N GLN A 398 10.57 23.05 41.41
CA GLN A 398 9.43 22.14 41.50
C GLN A 398 9.17 21.46 40.16
N ASP A 399 9.18 22.21 39.06
CA ASP A 399 8.99 21.69 37.71
C ASP A 399 10.09 20.68 37.35
N PHE A 400 11.33 20.95 37.71
CA PHE A 400 12.45 20.03 37.52
C PHE A 400 12.30 18.73 38.33
N GLN A 401 11.84 18.82 39.58
CA GLN A 401 11.56 17.64 40.40
C GLN A 401 10.39 16.83 39.85
N GLU A 402 9.35 17.49 39.35
CA GLU A 402 8.20 16.83 38.74
C GLU A 402 8.57 16.14 37.42
N ALA A 403 9.35 16.82 36.56
CA ALA A 403 9.91 16.24 35.35
C ALA A 403 10.79 15.02 35.65
N THR A 404 11.61 15.08 36.70
CA THR A 404 12.45 13.95 37.13
C THR A 404 11.61 12.75 37.55
N ARG A 405 10.54 12.96 38.35
CA ARG A 405 9.61 11.88 38.72
C ARG A 405 8.89 11.29 37.51
N ARG A 406 8.49 12.12 36.54
CA ARG A 406 7.88 11.64 35.29
C ARG A 406 8.86 10.77 34.51
N ILE A 407 10.13 11.17 34.42
CA ILE A 407 11.17 10.36 33.76
C ILE A 407 11.40 9.03 34.49
N GLU A 408 11.43 9.01 35.82
CA GLU A 408 11.55 7.78 36.60
C GLU A 408 10.36 6.83 36.39
N ALA A 409 9.14 7.37 36.37
CA ALA A 409 7.94 6.59 36.07
C ALA A 409 7.96 6.00 34.65
N LEU A 410 8.36 6.80 33.66
CA LEU A 410 8.52 6.34 32.28
C LEU A 410 9.62 5.26 32.16
N LYS A 411 10.73 5.39 32.87
CA LYS A 411 11.77 4.35 32.91
C LYS A 411 11.25 3.04 33.50
N ALA A 412 10.49 3.11 34.59
CA ALA A 412 9.86 1.93 35.19
C ALA A 412 8.86 1.27 34.21
N GLN A 413 8.03 2.07 33.53
CA GLN A 413 7.12 1.57 32.52
C GLN A 413 7.85 0.95 31.33
N ASN A 414 8.95 1.57 30.87
CA ASN A 414 9.76 1.03 29.78
C ASN A 414 10.37 -0.33 30.16
N SER A 415 10.89 -0.46 31.38
CA SER A 415 11.43 -1.74 31.87
C SER A 415 10.37 -2.85 31.96
N LYS A 416 9.12 -2.48 32.28
CA LYS A 416 7.99 -3.42 32.30
C LYS A 416 7.61 -3.85 30.87
N LEU A 417 7.50 -2.90 29.96
CA LEU A 417 7.21 -3.18 28.55
C LEU A 417 8.29 -4.05 27.91
N GLU A 418 9.56 -3.83 28.26
CA GLU A 418 10.67 -4.66 27.79
C GLU A 418 10.58 -6.11 28.32
N ALA A 419 10.19 -6.30 29.58
CA ALA A 419 9.94 -7.62 30.14
C ALA A 419 8.74 -8.32 29.47
N ASP A 420 7.65 -7.58 29.24
CA ASP A 420 6.46 -8.11 28.55
C ASP A 420 6.78 -8.49 27.09
N ALA A 421 7.57 -7.66 26.39
CA ALA A 421 8.05 -7.96 25.04
C ALA A 421 8.93 -9.21 24.99
N ALA A 422 9.82 -9.40 25.98
CA ALA A 422 10.62 -10.62 26.09
C ALA A 422 9.74 -11.87 26.32
N ASN A 423 8.68 -11.74 27.12
CA ASN A 423 7.71 -12.81 27.35
C ASN A 423 6.95 -13.18 26.07
N PHE A 424 6.42 -12.18 25.33
CA PHE A 424 5.73 -12.43 24.06
C PHE A 424 6.66 -13.06 23.01
N LYS A 425 7.92 -12.61 22.93
CA LYS A 425 8.91 -13.22 22.05
C LYS A 425 9.14 -14.69 22.39
N SER A 426 9.24 -15.03 23.67
CA SER A 426 9.40 -16.42 24.11
C SER A 426 8.18 -17.29 23.78
N LEU A 427 6.97 -16.71 23.85
CA LEU A 427 5.73 -17.40 23.49
C LEU A 427 5.65 -17.64 21.98
N ALA A 428 6.01 -16.65 21.17
CA ALA A 428 6.06 -16.78 19.71
C ALA A 428 7.03 -17.89 19.27
N LEU A 429 8.22 -17.95 19.87
CA LEU A 429 9.20 -19.02 19.57
C LEU A 429 8.68 -20.42 19.94
N LYS A 430 7.90 -20.54 21.02
CA LYS A 430 7.27 -21.82 21.39
C LYS A 430 6.21 -22.22 20.36
N LEU A 431 5.34 -21.29 19.97
CA LEU A 431 4.32 -21.56 18.94
C LEU A 431 4.94 -21.93 17.59
N GLU A 432 6.05 -21.29 17.22
CA GLU A 432 6.80 -21.63 16.00
C GLU A 432 7.38 -23.05 16.08
N SER A 433 7.96 -23.43 17.22
CA SER A 433 8.45 -24.80 17.46
C SER A 433 7.32 -25.83 17.41
N ASP A 434 6.16 -25.51 18.00
CA ASP A 434 5.00 -26.40 18.01
C ASP A 434 4.43 -26.59 16.60
N LEU A 435 4.31 -25.51 15.82
CA LEU A 435 3.89 -25.58 14.42
C LEU A 435 4.86 -26.40 13.56
N LYS A 436 6.16 -26.25 13.79
CA LYS A 436 7.18 -27.04 13.10
C LYS A 436 7.06 -28.53 13.43
N SER A 437 6.92 -28.87 14.72
CA SER A 437 6.68 -30.24 15.17
C SER A 437 5.41 -30.83 14.56
N LEU A 438 4.33 -30.04 14.49
CA LEU A 438 3.09 -30.47 13.85
C LEU A 438 3.26 -30.69 12.35
N SER A 439 3.98 -29.81 11.66
CA SER A 439 4.30 -29.97 10.23
C SER A 439 5.14 -31.23 9.99
N ASP A 440 6.13 -31.51 10.84
CA ASP A 440 6.94 -32.72 10.75
C ASP A 440 6.09 -33.99 10.97
N ALA A 441 5.12 -33.95 11.88
CA ALA A 441 4.18 -35.04 12.11
C ALA A 441 3.26 -35.29 10.90
N TYR A 442 2.74 -34.23 10.27
CA TYR A 442 1.95 -34.35 9.04
C TYR A 442 2.78 -34.91 7.89
N ASN A 443 4.01 -34.45 7.71
CA ASN A 443 4.91 -34.96 6.67
C ASN A 443 5.22 -36.45 6.87
N SER A 444 5.43 -36.87 8.12
CA SER A 444 5.63 -38.29 8.47
C SER A 444 4.39 -39.13 8.17
N LEU A 445 3.19 -38.62 8.48
CA LEU A 445 1.93 -39.29 8.18
C LEU A 445 1.70 -39.43 6.68
N GLU A 446 1.97 -38.37 5.91
CA GLU A 446 1.88 -38.41 4.46
C GLU A 446 2.83 -39.46 3.87
N GLN A 447 4.06 -39.54 4.39
CA GLN A 447 5.01 -40.56 3.98
C GLN A 447 4.50 -41.99 4.29
N ALA A 448 3.88 -42.20 5.45
CA ALA A 448 3.26 -43.48 5.81
C ALA A 448 2.07 -43.81 4.91
N ASN A 449 1.23 -42.84 4.56
CA ASN A 449 0.13 -43.03 3.62
C ASN A 449 0.63 -43.43 2.24
N VAL A 450 1.66 -42.75 1.70
CA VAL A 450 2.26 -43.12 0.42
C VAL A 450 2.82 -44.55 0.44
N GLN A 451 3.42 -44.97 1.56
CA GLN A 451 3.90 -46.35 1.71
C GLN A 451 2.74 -47.36 1.73
N LEU A 452 1.67 -47.06 2.46
CA LEU A 452 0.48 -47.90 2.50
C LEU A 452 -0.22 -47.97 1.14
N GLU A 453 -0.32 -46.86 0.41
CA GLU A 453 -0.86 -46.84 -0.96
C GLU A 453 0.00 -47.69 -1.91
N ALA A 454 1.32 -47.62 -1.79
CA ALA A 454 2.22 -48.47 -2.57
C ALA A 454 2.06 -49.96 -2.22
N GLU A 455 1.89 -50.29 -0.94
CA GLU A 455 1.61 -51.65 -0.48
C GLU A 455 0.26 -52.14 -1.00
N VAL A 456 -0.81 -51.36 -0.85
CA VAL A 456 -2.14 -51.67 -1.40
C VAL A 456 -2.08 -51.88 -2.91
N LYS A 457 -1.35 -51.03 -3.62
CA LYS A 457 -1.16 -51.17 -5.07
C LYS A 457 -0.39 -52.43 -5.43
N SER A 458 0.60 -52.83 -4.63
CA SER A 458 1.35 -54.07 -4.82
C SER A 458 0.51 -55.33 -4.53
N LEU A 459 -0.34 -55.27 -3.50
CA LEU A 459 -1.28 -56.33 -3.15
C LEU A 459 -2.41 -56.43 -4.18
N ARG A 460 -2.83 -55.29 -4.76
CA ARG A 460 -3.74 -55.21 -5.91
C ARG A 460 -3.02 -55.54 -7.22
N ASN A 461 -2.27 -56.63 -7.20
CA ASN A 461 -1.56 -57.15 -8.36
C ASN A 461 -2.59 -57.57 -9.43
N PRO A 462 -2.33 -57.35 -10.74
CA PRO A 462 -3.22 -57.80 -11.81
C PRO A 462 -3.45 -59.31 -11.81
N ASP A 463 -2.60 -60.08 -11.12
CA ASP A 463 -2.77 -61.52 -10.93
C ASP A 463 -3.99 -61.85 -10.07
N LEU A 464 -4.34 -61.04 -9.06
CA LEU A 464 -5.52 -61.30 -8.22
C LEU A 464 -6.83 -61.04 -8.99
N GLU A 465 -6.87 -59.98 -9.80
CA GLU A 465 -8.02 -59.73 -10.69
C GLU A 465 -8.08 -60.76 -11.82
N ARG A 466 -6.94 -61.20 -12.39
CA ARG A 466 -6.91 -62.28 -13.37
C ARG A 466 -7.36 -63.61 -12.80
N ILE A 467 -6.92 -63.99 -11.59
CA ILE A 467 -7.35 -65.20 -10.91
C ILE A 467 -8.86 -65.15 -10.61
N LYS A 468 -9.37 -63.97 -10.22
CA LYS A 468 -10.80 -63.78 -9.97
C LYS A 468 -11.64 -63.86 -11.24
N GLU A 469 -11.13 -63.35 -12.36
CA GLU A 469 -11.79 -63.43 -13.66
C GLU A 469 -11.74 -64.85 -14.23
N GLU A 470 -10.60 -65.53 -14.12
CA GLU A 470 -10.41 -66.93 -14.53
C GLU A 470 -11.32 -67.88 -13.73
N ALA A 471 -11.42 -67.68 -12.42
CA ALA A 471 -12.34 -68.44 -11.57
C ALA A 471 -13.82 -68.21 -11.93
N ARG A 472 -14.19 -67.01 -12.39
CA ARG A 472 -15.55 -66.74 -12.89
C ARG A 472 -15.82 -67.40 -14.24
N GLU A 473 -14.85 -67.36 -15.15
CA GLU A 473 -14.98 -67.98 -16.47
C GLU A 473 -15.07 -69.51 -16.35
N GLU A 474 -14.31 -70.12 -15.44
CA GLU A 474 -14.38 -71.56 -15.17
C GLU A 474 -15.73 -71.97 -14.57
N ALA A 475 -16.25 -71.21 -13.60
CA ALA A 475 -17.59 -71.43 -13.06
C ALA A 475 -18.69 -71.31 -14.12
N GLN A 476 -18.57 -70.37 -15.08
CA GLN A 476 -19.53 -70.27 -16.20
C GLN A 476 -19.43 -71.44 -17.17
N LYS A 477 -18.22 -71.96 -17.44
CA LYS A 477 -18.06 -73.14 -18.31
C LYS A 477 -18.61 -74.39 -17.67
N GLU A 478 -18.47 -74.55 -16.35
CA GLU A 478 -19.09 -75.66 -15.62
C GLU A 478 -20.62 -75.58 -15.71
N THR A 479 -21.23 -74.42 -15.50
CA THR A 479 -22.69 -74.27 -15.63
C THR A 479 -23.18 -74.44 -17.06
N GLU A 480 -22.43 -73.97 -18.07
CA GLU A 480 -22.74 -74.23 -19.48
C GLU A 480 -22.62 -75.72 -19.83
N GLY A 481 -21.64 -76.42 -19.24
CA GLY A 481 -21.47 -77.86 -19.38
C GLY A 481 -22.65 -78.64 -18.79
N GLU A 482 -23.06 -78.31 -17.57
CA GLU A 482 -24.23 -78.88 -16.90
C GLU A 482 -25.51 -78.61 -17.69
N LEU A 483 -25.68 -77.38 -18.22
CA LEU A 483 -26.80 -77.02 -19.08
C LEU A 483 -26.83 -77.84 -20.38
N ASN A 484 -25.67 -78.02 -21.01
CA ASN A 484 -25.56 -78.82 -22.22
C ASN A 484 -25.88 -80.30 -21.97
N ASP A 485 -25.42 -80.86 -20.86
CA ASP A 485 -25.76 -82.23 -20.44
C ASP A 485 -27.27 -82.39 -20.18
N LEU A 486 -27.90 -81.39 -19.56
CA LEU A 486 -29.35 -81.34 -19.39
C LEU A 486 -30.09 -81.27 -20.74
N LEU A 487 -29.61 -80.46 -21.70
CA LEU A 487 -30.18 -80.38 -23.05
C LEU A 487 -30.07 -81.72 -23.80
N VAL A 488 -28.95 -82.43 -23.65
CA VAL A 488 -28.79 -83.77 -24.23
C VAL A 488 -29.77 -84.75 -23.60
N CYS A 489 -29.91 -84.75 -22.27
CA CYS A 489 -30.89 -85.58 -21.57
C CYS A 489 -32.32 -85.30 -22.06
N LEU A 490 -32.68 -84.01 -22.16
CA LEU A 490 -34.00 -83.59 -22.65
C LEU A 490 -34.24 -84.04 -24.10
N GLY A 491 -33.24 -83.90 -24.98
CA GLY A 491 -33.34 -84.38 -26.36
C GLY A 491 -33.50 -85.91 -26.45
N GLN A 492 -32.84 -86.66 -25.57
CA GLN A 492 -33.03 -88.11 -25.47
C GLN A 492 -34.44 -88.47 -24.98
N GLU A 493 -34.97 -87.74 -24.00
CA GLU A 493 -36.34 -87.91 -23.52
C GLU A 493 -37.36 -87.57 -24.60
N GLN A 494 -37.20 -86.45 -25.30
CA GLN A 494 -38.07 -86.07 -26.41
C GLN A 494 -38.06 -87.11 -27.53
N SER A 495 -36.89 -87.66 -27.89
CA SER A 495 -36.80 -88.76 -28.86
C SER A 495 -37.44 -90.06 -28.38
N LYS A 496 -37.42 -90.34 -27.06
CA LYS A 496 -38.17 -91.48 -26.48
C LYS A 496 -39.67 -91.21 -26.54
N VAL A 497 -40.12 -90.01 -26.20
CA VAL A 497 -41.53 -89.59 -26.30
C VAL A 497 -42.00 -89.73 -27.74
N GLU A 498 -41.30 -89.18 -28.73
CA GLU A 498 -41.66 -89.31 -30.15
C GLU A 498 -41.80 -90.77 -30.60
N ARG A 499 -40.86 -91.64 -30.21
CA ARG A 499 -40.93 -93.08 -30.53
C ARG A 499 -42.10 -93.79 -29.86
N LEU A 500 -42.40 -93.44 -28.61
CA LEU A 500 -43.55 -93.99 -27.89
C LEU A 500 -44.86 -93.47 -28.48
N SER A 501 -44.96 -92.18 -28.74
CA SER A 501 -46.10 -91.53 -29.39
C SER A 501 -46.38 -92.12 -30.78
N ALA A 502 -45.35 -92.35 -31.59
CA ALA A 502 -45.49 -93.01 -32.89
C ALA A 502 -46.05 -94.43 -32.74
N ARG A 503 -45.57 -95.20 -31.74
CA ARG A 503 -46.05 -96.56 -31.48
C ARG A 503 -47.48 -96.59 -30.92
N LEU A 504 -47.86 -95.62 -30.10
CA LEU A 504 -49.22 -95.47 -29.58
C LEU A 504 -50.19 -95.06 -30.71
N ALA A 505 -49.76 -94.17 -31.61
CA ALA A 505 -50.52 -93.81 -32.80
C ALA A 505 -50.72 -95.03 -33.73
N GLU A 506 -49.70 -95.88 -33.91
CA GLU A 506 -49.83 -97.16 -34.64
C GLU A 506 -50.82 -98.13 -33.98
N LEU A 507 -50.97 -98.08 -32.66
CA LEU A 507 -51.94 -98.88 -31.89
C LEU A 507 -53.37 -98.27 -31.92
N GLY A 508 -53.56 -97.11 -32.55
CA GLY A 508 -54.84 -96.43 -32.69
C GLY A 508 -55.24 -95.58 -31.49
N GLU A 509 -54.31 -95.27 -30.59
CA GLU A 509 -54.53 -94.39 -29.43
C GLU A 509 -54.24 -92.92 -29.79
N ASP A 510 -55.09 -92.02 -29.29
CA ASP A 510 -55.01 -90.57 -29.52
C ASP A 510 -54.06 -89.94 -28.48
N VAL A 511 -52.81 -89.74 -28.89
CA VAL A 511 -51.71 -89.30 -28.02
C VAL A 511 -51.93 -87.88 -27.47
N ASP A 512 -52.55 -86.98 -28.24
CA ASP A 512 -52.75 -85.60 -27.83
C ASP A 512 -53.70 -85.49 -26.63
N LYS A 513 -54.72 -86.35 -26.56
CA LYS A 513 -55.62 -86.45 -25.39
C LYS A 513 -54.97 -87.06 -24.16
N LEU A 514 -53.95 -87.91 -24.32
CA LEU A 514 -53.22 -88.52 -23.21
C LEU A 514 -52.22 -87.52 -22.58
N LEU A 515 -51.67 -86.60 -23.37
CA LEU A 515 -50.73 -85.57 -22.91
C LEU A 515 -51.42 -84.37 -22.25
N GLU A 516 -52.71 -84.13 -22.52
CA GLU A 516 -53.50 -83.01 -22.00
C GLU A 516 -53.59 -82.97 -20.46
N GLY A 517 -53.28 -84.07 -19.77
CA GLY A 517 -53.30 -84.16 -18.30
C GLY A 517 -51.93 -84.34 -17.60
N ILE A 518 -50.81 -84.31 -18.34
CA ILE A 518 -49.46 -84.56 -17.77
C ILE A 518 -48.69 -83.25 -17.50
N GLY A 519 -49.09 -82.13 -18.12
CA GLY A 519 -48.34 -80.87 -18.11
C GLY A 519 -48.52 -79.95 -16.89
N ASP A 520 -49.56 -80.14 -16.06
CA ASP A 520 -49.94 -79.12 -15.06
C ASP A 520 -49.38 -79.36 -13.64
N ASP A 521 -48.82 -80.52 -13.32
CA ASP A 521 -48.36 -80.84 -11.94
C ASP A 521 -46.92 -80.38 -11.61
N ALA A 522 -46.19 -79.78 -12.57
CA ALA A 522 -44.82 -79.29 -12.36
C ALA A 522 -44.73 -77.77 -12.12
N ALA A 523 -45.86 -77.05 -12.17
CA ALA A 523 -45.91 -75.61 -11.92
C ALA A 523 -46.19 -75.30 -10.43
N LEU A 524 -45.32 -75.77 -9.53
CA LEU A 524 -45.38 -75.35 -8.13
C LEU A 524 -43.98 -75.09 -7.56
N GLN A 525 -43.84 -73.90 -6.97
CA GLN A 525 -42.75 -73.39 -6.15
C GLN A 525 -41.57 -72.75 -6.89
N VAL A 526 -41.81 -71.57 -7.46
CA VAL A 526 -40.80 -70.50 -7.38
C VAL A 526 -41.09 -69.80 -6.04
N GLU A 527 -40.42 -70.24 -4.98
CA GLU A 527 -40.31 -69.43 -3.78
C GLU A 527 -39.30 -68.33 -4.10
N ASP A 528 -39.80 -67.09 -4.12
CA ASP A 528 -38.98 -65.87 -4.06
C ASP A 528 -38.23 -65.89 -2.72
N GLU A 529 -36.98 -66.35 -2.72
CA GLU A 529 -36.01 -66.02 -1.68
C GLU A 529 -35.26 -64.76 -2.14
N ASP A 530 -35.85 -63.61 -1.80
CA ASP A 530 -35.09 -62.43 -1.40
C ASP A 530 -34.18 -62.84 -0.23
N ASP A 531 -32.86 -62.66 -0.36
CA ASP A 531 -31.98 -62.49 0.80
C ASP A 531 -30.65 -61.78 0.41
N GLU A 532 -30.44 -60.66 1.11
CA GLU A 532 -29.21 -59.94 1.53
C GLU A 532 -28.01 -59.70 0.57
#